data_AF-A0A936SA99-F1
#
_entry.id   AF-A0A936SA99-F1
#
_cell.length_a   1.000
_cell.length_b   1.000
_cell.length_c   1.000
_cell.angle_alpha   90.00
_cell.angle_beta   90.00
_cell.angle_gamma   90.00
#
_symmetry.space_group_name_H-M   'P 1'
#
loop_
_entity.id
_entity.type
_entity.pdbx_description
1 polymer ?
#
loop_
_entity_poly.entity_id
_entity_poly.type
_entity_poly.pdbx_seq_one_letter_code
_entity_poly.pdbx_strand_id
1 'polypeptide(L)'
;MQPTEIALGHGPNSGDLWKLGYEYGELNVSGSVDTSKNTGNIARQTVSFNGLAQPFVQSYKYDSLSRLTEARETKNGSQTWTQQFGYDRYGNRISTAQTVNALNITTTPAVDPNTNRFTSTSFHYDKNGNVTQDIDPITSQVRSAVFNGDNKQTEVKDANGNSIGKYYFDGEGKRVKKGNLSRNCHICLFRRETS
;
A
#
# COMPACT_ATOMS: atom_id res chain seq x y z
N MET A 1 25.17 -6.38 -8.40
CA MET A 1 25.36 -6.15 -6.96
C MET A 1 24.08 -5.57 -6.39
N GLN A 2 23.62 -6.06 -5.24
CA GLN A 2 22.45 -5.52 -4.54
C GLN A 2 22.91 -4.58 -3.42
N PRO A 3 22.24 -3.43 -3.20
CA PRO A 3 22.58 -2.52 -2.11
C PRO A 3 22.32 -3.19 -0.75
N THR A 4 23.34 -3.32 0.08
CA THR A 4 23.19 -3.86 1.45
C THR A 4 23.03 -2.78 2.50
N GLU A 5 23.26 -1.51 2.12
CA GLU A 5 23.23 -0.39 3.05
C GLU A 5 22.89 0.93 2.36
N ILE A 6 22.08 1.75 3.03
CA ILE A 6 21.93 3.19 2.76
C ILE A 6 22.15 3.91 4.09
N ALA A 7 23.06 4.87 4.11
CA ALA A 7 23.42 5.61 5.32
C ALA A 7 23.50 7.10 5.03
N LEU A 8 23.10 7.91 6.02
CA LEU A 8 23.23 9.36 6.05
C LEU A 8 24.10 9.74 7.24
N GLY A 9 25.03 10.67 7.04
CA GLY A 9 25.85 11.17 8.13
C GLY A 9 26.69 12.39 7.78
N HIS A 10 27.33 12.95 8.80
CA HIS A 10 28.08 14.22 8.69
C HIS A 10 29.45 14.11 7.99
N GLY A 11 29.84 12.92 7.55
CA GLY A 11 31.11 12.67 6.87
C GLY A 11 31.05 11.48 5.92
N PRO A 12 32.05 11.31 5.06
CA PRO A 12 32.14 10.15 4.18
C PRO A 12 32.19 8.86 5.01
N ASN A 13 31.33 7.90 4.69
CA ASN A 13 31.11 6.64 5.43
C ASN A 13 30.46 6.79 6.82
N SER A 14 29.92 7.97 7.14
CA SER A 14 29.14 8.16 8.36
C SER A 14 27.70 7.69 8.17
N GLY A 15 27.15 6.99 9.18
CA GLY A 15 25.76 6.55 9.26
C GLY A 15 25.09 6.98 10.57
N ASP A 16 25.56 8.09 11.14
CA ASP A 16 25.19 8.59 12.46
C ASP A 16 23.81 9.27 12.47
N LEU A 17 23.40 9.89 11.37
CA LEU A 17 22.08 10.50 11.26
C LEU A 17 20.99 9.46 11.03
N TRP A 18 21.26 8.49 10.16
CA TRP A 18 20.33 7.43 9.85
C TRP A 18 21.02 6.32 9.05
N LYS A 19 20.64 5.08 9.29
CA LYS A 19 21.17 3.91 8.60
C LYS A 19 20.06 2.89 8.36
N LEU A 20 20.11 2.32 7.16
CA LEU A 20 19.28 1.22 6.72
C LEU A 20 20.15 0.08 6.21
N GLY A 21 20.12 -1.04 6.91
CA GLY A 21 20.79 -2.28 6.48
C GLY A 21 19.79 -3.24 5.84
N TYR A 22 20.23 -3.93 4.79
CA TYR A 22 19.43 -4.93 4.07
C TYR A 22 20.15 -6.27 4.04
N GLU A 23 19.37 -7.33 4.23
CA GLU A 23 19.81 -8.70 4.04
C GLU A 23 18.82 -9.40 3.09
N TYR A 24 19.37 -9.97 2.02
CA TYR A 24 18.62 -10.67 0.99
C TYR A 24 18.75 -12.18 1.18
N GLY A 25 17.66 -12.92 0.99
CA GLY A 25 17.62 -14.36 1.27
C GLY A 25 16.24 -14.82 1.73
N GLU A 26 16.23 -15.91 2.49
CA GLU A 26 15.03 -16.40 3.19
C GLU A 26 15.27 -16.42 4.69
N LEU A 27 14.22 -16.19 5.49
CA LEU A 27 14.31 -16.37 6.94
C LEU A 27 14.20 -17.85 7.32
N ASN A 28 15.20 -18.34 8.04
CA ASN A 28 15.18 -19.66 8.66
C ASN A 28 14.27 -19.68 9.90
N VAL A 29 13.94 -20.89 10.37
CA VAL A 29 13.14 -21.10 11.60
C VAL A 29 13.79 -20.45 12.83
N SER A 30 15.12 -20.35 12.85
CA SER A 30 15.89 -19.67 13.91
C SER A 30 15.88 -18.13 13.83
N GLY A 31 15.24 -17.53 12.82
CA GLY A 31 15.21 -16.07 12.61
C GLY A 31 16.47 -15.49 11.96
N SER A 32 17.40 -16.33 11.52
CA SER A 32 18.56 -15.91 10.73
C SER A 32 18.24 -15.90 9.23
N VAL A 33 18.91 -15.03 8.46
CA VAL A 33 18.76 -14.98 7.00
C VAL A 33 19.69 -16.00 6.34
N ASP A 34 19.13 -16.88 5.52
CA ASP A 34 19.87 -17.76 4.62
C ASP A 34 20.15 -17.02 3.30
N THR A 35 21.38 -16.53 3.16
CA THR A 35 21.81 -15.78 1.98
C THR A 35 22.04 -16.67 0.75
N SER A 36 22.10 -17.99 0.92
CA SER A 36 22.21 -18.93 -0.21
C SER A 36 20.91 -18.98 -1.03
N LYS A 37 19.79 -18.59 -0.43
CA LYS A 37 18.46 -18.51 -1.05
C LYS A 37 18.09 -17.09 -1.48
N ASN A 38 19.09 -16.29 -1.85
CA ASN A 38 18.85 -14.94 -2.33
C ASN A 38 18.16 -14.95 -3.70
N THR A 39 16.86 -14.65 -3.69
CA THR A 39 16.01 -14.55 -4.88
C THR A 39 15.80 -13.10 -5.36
N GLY A 40 16.50 -12.13 -4.76
CA GLY A 40 16.23 -10.71 -4.97
C GLY A 40 15.36 -10.08 -3.88
N ASN A 41 14.66 -10.90 -3.09
CA ASN A 41 13.78 -10.46 -2.01
C ASN A 41 14.57 -10.09 -0.75
N ILE A 42 14.11 -9.03 -0.06
CA ILE A 42 14.68 -8.58 1.21
C ILE A 42 14.12 -9.47 2.31
N ALA A 43 14.95 -10.23 3.00
CA ALA A 43 14.53 -11.03 4.16
C ALA A 43 14.48 -10.20 5.44
N ARG A 44 15.41 -9.24 5.58
CA ARG A 44 15.51 -8.41 6.78
C ARG A 44 15.99 -7.00 6.44
N GLN A 45 15.37 -6.04 7.10
CA GLN A 45 15.72 -4.62 7.07
C GLN A 45 15.96 -4.13 8.50
N THR A 46 17.07 -3.46 8.74
CA THR A 46 17.43 -2.91 10.05
C THR A 46 17.55 -1.39 9.97
N VAL A 47 16.74 -0.68 10.75
CA VAL A 47 16.76 0.78 10.84
C VAL A 47 17.46 1.19 12.14
N SER A 48 18.47 2.04 12.05
CA SER A 48 19.14 2.65 13.20
C SER A 48 19.48 4.13 12.96
N PHE A 49 19.62 4.89 14.04
CA PHE A 49 20.07 6.28 14.02
C PHE A 49 20.58 6.67 15.41
N ASN A 50 21.40 7.72 15.49
CA ASN A 50 21.91 8.20 16.77
C ASN A 50 20.77 8.66 17.69
N GLY A 51 20.80 8.25 18.95
CA GLY A 51 19.73 8.48 19.93
C GLY A 51 18.64 7.39 19.96
N LEU A 52 18.68 6.41 19.05
CA LEU A 52 17.81 5.24 19.14
C LEU A 52 18.46 4.16 20.02
N ALA A 53 17.88 3.88 21.18
CA ALA A 53 18.43 2.91 22.14
C ALA A 53 18.58 1.49 21.58
N GLN A 54 17.68 1.07 20.68
CA GLN A 54 17.67 -0.24 20.04
C GLN A 54 17.10 -0.12 18.62
N PRO A 55 17.71 -0.76 17.61
CA PRO A 55 17.25 -0.66 16.22
C PRO A 55 15.85 -1.26 16.06
N PHE A 56 15.15 -0.80 15.02
CA PHE A 56 13.96 -1.49 14.52
C PHE A 56 14.41 -2.52 13.50
N VAL A 57 14.03 -3.77 13.72
CA VAL A 57 14.35 -4.89 12.82
C VAL A 57 13.05 -5.37 12.20
N GLN A 58 12.94 -5.17 10.89
CA GLN A 58 11.83 -5.63 10.07
C GLN A 58 12.24 -6.89 9.32
N SER A 59 11.37 -7.90 9.30
CA SER A 59 11.63 -9.22 8.76
C SER A 59 10.48 -9.62 7.86
N TYR A 60 10.79 -10.23 6.72
CA TYR A 60 9.84 -10.54 5.67
C TYR A 60 9.93 -12.01 5.25
N LYS A 61 8.77 -12.63 5.07
CA LYS A 61 8.65 -13.97 4.50
C LYS A 61 7.86 -13.91 3.22
N TYR A 62 8.18 -14.83 2.31
CA TYR A 62 7.58 -14.91 0.99
C TYR A 62 7.10 -16.34 0.74
N ASP A 63 6.10 -16.48 -0.13
CA ASP A 63 5.78 -17.78 -0.71
C ASP A 63 6.68 -18.11 -1.91
N SER A 64 6.48 -19.29 -2.51
CA SER A 64 7.24 -19.75 -3.67
C SER A 64 7.06 -18.90 -4.93
N LEU A 65 6.07 -18.00 -4.95
CA LEU A 65 5.82 -17.05 -6.04
C LEU A 65 6.38 -15.65 -5.71
N SER A 66 7.22 -15.53 -4.68
CA SER A 66 7.78 -14.26 -4.20
C SER A 66 6.73 -13.24 -3.74
N ARG A 67 5.57 -13.70 -3.27
CA ARG A 67 4.55 -12.83 -2.65
C ARG A 67 4.77 -12.77 -1.15
N LEU A 68 4.70 -11.56 -0.59
CA LEU A 68 4.93 -11.30 0.84
C LEU A 68 3.86 -11.99 1.69
N THR A 69 4.23 -12.98 2.51
CA THR A 69 3.30 -13.71 3.40
C THR A 69 3.32 -13.21 4.83
N GLU A 70 4.43 -12.62 5.26
CA GLU A 70 4.58 -12.03 6.59
C GLU A 70 5.52 -10.83 6.54
N ALA A 71 5.13 -9.74 7.20
CA ALA A 71 6.01 -8.63 7.56
C ALA A 71 5.93 -8.44 9.07
N ARG A 72 7.08 -8.40 9.74
CA ARG A 72 7.17 -8.33 11.19
C ARG A 72 8.21 -7.31 11.60
N GLU A 73 7.90 -6.48 12.59
CA GLU A 73 8.88 -5.61 13.21
C GLU A 73 9.13 -5.99 14.67
N THR A 74 10.39 -5.91 15.06
CA THR A 74 10.81 -6.00 16.45
C THR A 74 11.65 -4.80 16.86
N LYS A 75 11.55 -4.47 18.15
CA LYS A 75 12.45 -3.57 18.84
C LYS A 75 12.94 -4.29 20.10
N ASN A 76 14.25 -4.40 20.26
CA ASN A 76 14.86 -5.14 21.38
C ASN A 76 14.35 -6.60 21.49
N GLY A 77 14.16 -7.29 20.35
CA GLY A 77 13.62 -8.65 20.30
C GLY A 77 12.12 -8.78 20.55
N SER A 78 11.45 -7.74 21.06
CA SER A 78 9.99 -7.72 21.26
C SER A 78 9.28 -7.29 19.98
N GLN A 79 8.17 -7.96 19.65
CA GLN A 79 7.34 -7.62 18.49
C GLN A 79 6.60 -6.30 18.72
N THR A 80 6.80 -5.33 17.84
CA THR A 80 6.02 -4.08 17.83
C THR A 80 4.76 -4.26 16.97
N TRP A 81 4.92 -4.82 15.77
CA TRP A 81 3.81 -5.18 14.91
C TRP A 81 4.12 -6.41 14.03
N THR A 82 3.06 -7.07 13.56
CA THR A 82 3.13 -8.05 12.47
C THR A 82 1.95 -7.87 11.53
N GLN A 83 2.15 -8.20 10.27
CA GLN A 83 1.13 -8.33 9.24
C GLN A 83 1.33 -9.66 8.52
N GLN A 84 0.27 -10.44 8.44
CA GLN A 84 0.24 -11.71 7.74
C GLN A 84 -0.71 -11.61 6.55
N PHE A 85 -0.29 -12.16 5.43
CA PHE A 85 -0.96 -12.04 4.15
C PHE A 85 -1.26 -13.42 3.57
N GLY A 86 -2.52 -13.64 3.20
CA GLY A 86 -2.94 -14.81 2.45
C GLY A 86 -3.37 -14.43 1.04
N TYR A 87 -3.07 -15.31 0.09
CA TYR A 87 -3.40 -15.12 -1.31
C TYR A 87 -4.14 -16.32 -1.87
N ASP A 88 -5.04 -16.07 -2.82
CA ASP A 88 -5.60 -17.13 -3.64
C ASP A 88 -4.63 -17.54 -4.78
N ARG A 89 -5.09 -18.47 -5.62
CA ARG A 89 -4.33 -18.96 -6.79
C ARG A 89 -4.14 -17.92 -7.90
N TYR A 90 -4.93 -16.85 -7.90
CA TYR A 90 -4.91 -15.79 -8.90
C TYR A 90 -4.11 -14.57 -8.44
N GLY A 91 -3.63 -14.57 -7.19
CA GLY A 91 -2.84 -13.47 -6.62
C GLY A 91 -3.65 -12.45 -5.83
N ASN A 92 -4.95 -12.66 -5.65
CA ASN A 92 -5.76 -11.77 -4.85
C ASN A 92 -5.48 -12.00 -3.38
N ARG A 93 -5.32 -10.90 -2.64
CA ARG A 93 -5.11 -10.95 -1.20
C ARG A 93 -6.44 -11.22 -0.50
N ILE A 94 -6.57 -12.40 0.09
CA ILE A 94 -7.80 -12.90 0.72
C ILE A 94 -7.78 -12.82 2.25
N SER A 95 -6.61 -12.62 2.85
CA SER A 95 -6.50 -12.38 4.28
C SER A 95 -5.37 -11.40 4.62
N THR A 96 -5.66 -10.54 5.58
CA THR A 96 -4.76 -9.61 6.24
C THR A 96 -5.06 -9.68 7.72
N ALA A 97 -4.17 -10.32 8.47
CA ALA A 97 -4.16 -10.27 9.92
C ALA A 97 -3.05 -9.32 10.34
N GLN A 98 -3.39 -8.31 11.13
CA GLN A 98 -2.43 -7.37 11.67
C GLN A 98 -2.44 -7.46 13.19
N THR A 99 -1.26 -7.51 13.80
CA THR A 99 -1.12 -7.30 15.23
C THR A 99 -0.31 -6.02 15.45
N VAL A 100 -0.81 -5.09 16.24
CA VAL A 100 -0.05 -3.91 16.70
C VAL A 100 -0.10 -3.89 18.22
N ASN A 101 1.06 -3.91 18.89
CA ASN A 101 1.12 -3.90 20.36
C ASN A 101 0.17 -4.92 21.00
N ALA A 102 0.17 -6.17 20.49
CA ALA A 102 -0.71 -7.27 20.90
C ALA A 102 -2.22 -7.14 20.57
N LEU A 103 -2.67 -6.08 19.89
CA LEU A 103 -4.03 -5.97 19.37
C LEU A 103 -4.15 -6.61 17.99
N ASN A 104 -5.00 -7.63 17.86
CA ASN A 104 -5.25 -8.32 16.59
C ASN A 104 -6.40 -7.65 15.82
N ILE A 105 -6.17 -7.37 14.54
CA ILE A 105 -7.10 -6.71 13.63
C ILE A 105 -7.16 -7.53 12.35
N THR A 106 -8.37 -7.97 11.97
CA THR A 106 -8.64 -8.61 10.69
C THR A 106 -9.46 -7.66 9.84
N THR A 107 -9.02 -7.36 8.62
CA THR A 107 -9.58 -6.25 7.82
C THR A 107 -10.02 -6.63 6.40
N THR A 108 -9.95 -7.91 6.02
CA THR A 108 -10.16 -8.30 4.62
C THR A 108 -11.62 -8.68 4.34
N PRO A 109 -12.31 -7.99 3.42
CA PRO A 109 -13.57 -8.47 2.89
C PRO A 109 -13.34 -9.71 2.01
N ALA A 110 -14.30 -10.65 2.02
CA ALA A 110 -14.25 -11.84 1.18
C ALA A 110 -14.35 -11.50 -0.31
N VAL A 111 -13.75 -12.33 -1.15
CA VAL A 111 -13.67 -12.16 -2.61
C VAL A 111 -14.34 -13.35 -3.30
N ASP A 112 -15.16 -13.08 -4.31
CA ASP A 112 -15.74 -14.11 -5.19
C ASP A 112 -14.66 -14.64 -6.14
N PRO A 113 -14.32 -15.94 -6.08
CA PRO A 113 -13.26 -16.52 -6.89
C PRO A 113 -13.58 -16.56 -8.40
N ASN A 114 -14.85 -16.42 -8.80
CA ASN A 114 -15.25 -16.44 -10.21
C ASN A 114 -15.16 -15.06 -10.86
N THR A 115 -15.39 -13.99 -10.09
CA THR A 115 -15.46 -12.63 -10.61
C THR A 115 -14.32 -11.73 -10.16
N ASN A 116 -13.52 -12.18 -9.19
CA ASN A 116 -12.49 -11.40 -8.50
C ASN A 116 -13.02 -10.06 -7.94
N ARG A 117 -14.21 -10.10 -7.34
CA ARG A 117 -14.88 -8.95 -6.74
C ARG A 117 -15.12 -9.20 -5.26
N PHE A 118 -15.16 -8.15 -4.45
CA PHE A 118 -15.59 -8.28 -3.07
C PHE A 118 -17.04 -8.78 -3.01
N THR A 119 -17.30 -9.77 -2.17
CA THR A 119 -18.65 -10.32 -1.94
C THR A 119 -19.47 -9.45 -0.99
N SER A 120 -18.85 -8.47 -0.35
CA SER A 120 -19.52 -7.53 0.55
C SER A 120 -20.49 -6.64 -0.22
N THR A 121 -21.66 -6.39 0.37
CA THR A 121 -22.64 -5.41 -0.14
C THR A 121 -22.16 -3.97 -0.04
N SER A 122 -21.03 -3.72 0.61
CA SER A 122 -20.39 -2.39 0.66
C SER A 122 -19.82 -1.92 -0.67
N PHE A 123 -19.62 -2.83 -1.64
CA PHE A 123 -19.01 -2.50 -2.92
C PHE A 123 -19.99 -2.79 -4.06
N HIS A 124 -20.24 -1.79 -4.90
CA HIS A 124 -21.02 -1.95 -6.11
C HIS A 124 -20.16 -1.79 -7.35
N TYR A 125 -20.50 -2.51 -8.40
CA TYR A 125 -19.73 -2.58 -9.63
C TYR A 125 -20.61 -2.31 -10.85
N ASP A 126 -20.04 -1.67 -11.86
CA ASP A 126 -20.66 -1.61 -13.19
C ASP A 126 -20.37 -2.89 -14.01
N LYS A 127 -20.88 -2.93 -15.24
CA LYS A 127 -20.68 -4.07 -16.17
C LYS A 127 -19.22 -4.26 -16.56
N ASN A 128 -18.43 -3.19 -16.57
CA ASN A 128 -17.01 -3.20 -16.88
C ASN A 128 -16.16 -3.62 -15.67
N GLY A 129 -16.76 -3.73 -14.49
CA GLY A 129 -16.11 -4.16 -13.25
C GLY A 129 -15.49 -3.04 -12.45
N ASN A 130 -15.79 -1.77 -12.77
CA ASN A 130 -15.34 -0.66 -11.93
C ASN A 130 -16.17 -0.59 -10.66
N VAL A 131 -15.51 -0.26 -9.54
CA VAL A 131 -16.20 0.05 -8.28
C VAL A 131 -16.91 1.40 -8.44
N THR A 132 -18.25 1.38 -8.51
CA THR A 132 -19.08 2.58 -8.65
C THR A 132 -19.57 3.11 -7.32
N GLN A 133 -19.54 2.29 -6.27
CA GLN A 133 -19.88 2.72 -4.91
C GLN A 133 -19.06 1.92 -3.89
N ASP A 134 -18.61 2.64 -2.86
CA ASP A 134 -17.91 2.14 -1.69
C ASP A 134 -18.63 2.67 -0.45
N ILE A 135 -19.05 1.76 0.43
CA ILE A 135 -19.82 2.04 1.64
C ILE A 135 -19.01 1.57 2.84
N ASP A 136 -18.58 2.51 3.67
CA ASP A 136 -17.92 2.19 4.94
C ASP A 136 -18.87 1.34 5.81
N PRO A 137 -18.51 0.08 6.13
CA PRO A 137 -19.40 -0.83 6.84
C PRO A 137 -19.64 -0.44 8.31
N ILE A 138 -18.83 0.46 8.86
CA ILE A 138 -18.93 0.94 10.25
C ILE A 138 -19.71 2.25 10.28
N THR A 139 -19.32 3.22 9.45
CA THR A 139 -19.90 4.58 9.49
C THR A 139 -21.08 4.76 8.53
N SER A 140 -21.35 3.79 7.66
CA SER A 140 -22.32 3.87 6.56
C SER A 140 -22.07 5.04 5.61
N GLN A 141 -20.86 5.61 5.61
CA GLN A 141 -20.48 6.66 4.68
C GLN A 141 -20.37 6.10 3.26
N VAL A 142 -21.10 6.72 2.35
CA VAL A 142 -21.15 6.34 0.95
C VAL A 142 -20.23 7.25 0.14
N ARG A 143 -19.44 6.64 -0.76
CA ARG A 143 -18.73 7.32 -1.84
C ARG A 143 -19.09 6.67 -3.15
N SER A 144 -19.44 7.49 -4.14
CA SER A 144 -19.78 7.00 -5.48
C SER A 144 -18.81 7.53 -6.51
N ALA A 145 -18.37 6.66 -7.42
CA ALA A 145 -17.45 6.99 -8.51
C ALA A 145 -18.18 7.02 -9.85
N VAL A 146 -17.85 8.00 -10.69
CA VAL A 146 -18.37 8.14 -12.06
C VAL A 146 -17.24 7.89 -13.04
N PHE A 147 -17.52 7.12 -14.08
CA PHE A 147 -16.56 6.75 -15.13
C PHE A 147 -17.01 7.30 -16.48
N ASN A 148 -16.05 7.68 -17.33
CA ASN A 148 -16.33 8.03 -18.72
C ASN A 148 -16.31 6.79 -19.65
N GLY A 149 -16.56 6.99 -20.94
CA GLY A 149 -16.56 5.92 -21.95
C GLY A 149 -15.23 5.18 -22.09
N ASP A 150 -14.12 5.81 -21.70
CA ASP A 150 -12.77 5.21 -21.72
C ASP A 150 -12.41 4.50 -20.40
N ASN A 151 -13.42 4.23 -19.56
CA ASN A 151 -13.27 3.53 -18.28
C ASN A 151 -12.37 4.27 -17.27
N LYS A 152 -12.33 5.60 -17.33
CA LYS A 152 -11.57 6.45 -16.41
C LYS A 152 -12.50 7.07 -15.38
N GLN A 153 -12.11 6.99 -14.10
CA GLN A 153 -12.84 7.65 -13.02
C GLN A 153 -12.70 9.17 -13.15
N THR A 154 -13.80 9.86 -13.49
CA THR A 154 -13.83 11.31 -13.72
C THR A 154 -14.35 12.08 -12.52
N GLU A 155 -15.12 11.44 -11.63
CA GLU A 155 -15.71 12.11 -10.48
C GLU A 155 -15.87 11.16 -9.30
N VAL A 156 -15.78 11.71 -8.09
CA VAL A 156 -16.18 11.06 -6.83
C VAL A 156 -17.18 11.96 -6.13
N LYS A 157 -18.26 11.36 -5.65
CA LYS A 157 -19.33 12.03 -4.90
C LYS A 157 -19.41 11.51 -3.48
N ASP A 158 -19.79 12.38 -2.56
CA ASP A 158 -20.21 12.00 -1.21
C ASP A 158 -21.63 11.40 -1.21
N ALA A 159 -22.11 10.99 -0.04
CA ALA A 159 -23.45 10.43 0.15
C ALA A 159 -24.59 11.38 -0.25
N ASN A 160 -24.34 12.69 -0.25
CA ASN A 160 -25.32 13.71 -0.64
C ASN A 160 -25.27 14.01 -2.16
N GLY A 161 -24.41 13.33 -2.91
CA GLY A 161 -24.19 13.56 -4.33
C GLY A 161 -23.29 14.74 -4.65
N ASN A 162 -22.66 15.39 -3.66
CA ASN A 162 -21.73 16.48 -3.91
C ASN A 162 -20.42 15.94 -4.45
N SER A 163 -19.89 16.56 -5.49
CA SER A 163 -18.57 16.22 -6.03
C SER A 163 -17.46 16.54 -5.02
N ILE A 164 -16.82 15.51 -4.46
CA ILE A 164 -15.66 15.64 -3.57
C ILE A 164 -14.33 15.46 -4.30
N GLY A 165 -14.38 15.06 -5.58
CA GLY A 165 -13.22 15.07 -6.46
C GLY A 165 -13.62 14.99 -7.93
N LYS A 166 -12.92 15.72 -8.79
CA LYS A 166 -13.03 15.64 -10.25
C LYS A 166 -11.66 15.42 -10.86
N TYR A 167 -11.60 14.59 -11.89
CA TYR A 167 -10.36 14.20 -12.56
C TYR A 167 -10.46 14.43 -14.06
N TYR A 168 -9.39 14.97 -14.64
CA TYR A 168 -9.29 15.25 -16.07
C TYR A 168 -8.08 14.54 -16.63
N PHE A 169 -8.22 14.05 -17.85
CA PHE A 169 -7.23 13.23 -18.53
C PHE A 169 -6.88 13.88 -19.88
N ASP A 170 -5.65 13.68 -20.33
CA ASP A 170 -5.25 14.02 -21.70
C ASP A 170 -5.71 12.94 -22.70
N GLY A 171 -5.42 13.14 -23.99
CA GLY A 171 -5.76 12.19 -25.05
C GLY A 171 -5.03 10.85 -24.96
N GLU A 172 -3.97 10.74 -24.14
CA GLU A 172 -3.27 9.48 -23.86
C GLU A 172 -3.81 8.78 -22.60
N GLY A 173 -4.84 9.37 -21.95
CA GLY A 173 -5.47 8.83 -20.76
C GLY A 173 -4.67 9.05 -19.48
N LYS A 174 -3.67 9.94 -19.48
CA LYS A 174 -2.92 10.33 -18.28
C LYS A 174 -3.69 11.40 -17.53
N ARG A 175 -3.77 11.28 -16.21
CA ARG A 175 -4.46 12.28 -15.37
C ARG A 175 -3.64 13.56 -15.32
N VAL A 176 -4.18 14.65 -15.86
CA VAL A 176 -3.52 15.96 -15.94
C VAL A 176 -4.01 16.96 -14.90
N LYS A 177 -5.18 16.73 -14.28
CA LYS A 177 -5.73 17.62 -13.25
C LYS A 177 -6.60 16.87 -12.26
N LYS A 178 -6.50 17.31 -10.99
CA LYS A 178 -7.47 17.01 -9.92
C LYS A 178 -8.12 18.33 -9.51
N GLY A 179 -9.44 18.44 -9.66
CA GLY A 179 -10.23 19.52 -9.10
C GLY A 179 -10.84 19.08 -7.78
N ASN A 180 -10.60 19.80 -6.70
CA ASN A 180 -11.40 19.69 -5.48
C ASN A 180 -12.54 20.71 -5.59
N LEU A 181 -13.77 20.29 -5.30
CA LEU A 181 -14.90 21.21 -5.18
C LEU A 181 -15.36 21.26 -3.73
N SER A 182 -14.62 22.00 -2.91
CA SER A 182 -15.14 22.57 -1.66
C SER A 182 -14.83 24.06 -1.66
N ARG A 183 -15.90 24.82 -1.91
CA ARG A 183 -16.14 26.28 -1.78
C ARG A 183 -15.01 27.23 -2.22
N ASN A 184 -15.31 27.93 -3.31
CA ASN A 184 -14.57 29.03 -3.96
C ASN A 184 -13.35 28.66 -4.79
N CYS A 185 -13.59 28.11 -5.98
CA CYS A 185 -12.64 28.26 -7.09
C CYS A 185 -13.20 29.26 -8.09
N HIS A 186 -12.85 30.54 -7.91
CA HIS A 186 -12.86 31.50 -9.01
C HIS A 186 -11.71 31.09 -9.94
N ILE A 187 -12.06 30.29 -10.94
CA ILE A 187 -11.31 30.01 -12.18
C ILE A 187 -9.76 29.91 -12.04
N CYS A 188 -9.23 28.70 -12.04
CA CYS A 188 -7.83 28.46 -12.43
C CYS A 188 -7.83 27.64 -13.74
N LEU A 189 -7.96 28.38 -14.84
CA LEU A 189 -7.60 27.93 -16.18
C LEU A 189 -6.09 28.12 -16.35
N PHE A 190 -5.34 27.03 -16.47
CA PHE A 190 -4.03 27.11 -17.12
C PHE A 190 -4.31 27.09 -18.63
N ARG A 191 -4.31 28.26 -19.25
CA ARG A 191 -4.24 28.41 -20.71
C ARG A 191 -2.78 28.14 -21.09
N ARG A 192 -2.52 27.10 -21.88
CA ARG A 192 -1.22 26.91 -22.53
C ARG A 192 -1.26 27.79 -23.78
N GLU A 193 -0.65 28.96 -23.72
CA GLU A 193 -0.43 29.76 -24.94
C GLU A 193 0.74 29.13 -25.69
N THR A 194 0.48 28.72 -26.94
CA THR A 194 1.50 28.41 -27.92
C THR A 194 1.61 29.61 -28.86
N SER A 195 2.79 30.19 -28.94
CA SER A 195 3.26 30.96 -30.10
C SER A 195 4.39 30.19 -30.74
#